data_AF-A0AAW7QD98-F1
#
_entry.id   AF-A0AAW7QD98-F1
#
_cell.length_a   1.000
_cell.length_b   1.000
_cell.length_c   1.000
_cell.angle_alpha   90.00
_cell.angle_beta   90.00
_cell.angle_gamma   90.00
#
_symmetry.space_group_name_H-M   'P 1'
#
loop_
_entity.id
_entity.type
_entity.pdbx_description
1 polymer ?
#
loop_
_entity_poly.entity_id
_entity_poly.type
_entity_poly.pdbx_seq_one_letter_code
_entity_poly.pdbx_strand_id
1 'polypeptide(L)' 'MSNETGLIWKIWTENEEKKEAGGIYLFSNETDAERYLEKHTKRLETFGYKNINAKIFKVNEPLNKVTNTNL' A
#
# COMPACT_ATOMS: atom_id res chain seq x y z
N MET A 1 7.95 4.10 8.82
CA MET A 1 7.42 3.79 7.47
C MET A 1 7.59 4.96 6.52
N SER A 2 7.53 6.20 7.00
CA SER A 2 7.65 7.44 6.22
C SER A 2 8.97 7.67 5.48
N ASN A 3 9.99 6.82 5.70
CA ASN A 3 11.30 6.91 5.07
C ASN A 3 11.52 5.83 3.99
N GLU A 4 10.46 5.14 3.56
CA GLU A 4 10.59 4.24 2.41
C GLU A 4 10.76 5.09 1.14
N THR A 5 11.81 4.81 0.37
CA THR A 5 12.07 5.54 -0.87
C THR A 5 10.86 5.45 -1.79
N GLY A 6 10.43 6.60 -2.30
CA GLY A 6 9.29 6.73 -3.20
C GLY A 6 7.92 6.67 -2.54
N LEU A 7 7.80 6.40 -1.23
CA LEU A 7 6.51 6.42 -0.54
C LEU A 7 6.04 7.88 -0.37
N ILE A 8 4.86 8.21 -0.90
CA ILE A 8 4.24 9.53 -0.76
C ILE A 8 3.37 9.55 0.49
N TRP A 9 2.44 8.59 0.60
CA TRP A 9 1.59 8.44 1.78
C TRP A 9 1.09 7.01 1.96
N LYS A 10 0.57 6.77 3.16
CA LYS A 10 -0.09 5.52 3.54
C LYS A 10 -1.37 5.82 4.31
N ILE A 11 -2.43 5.09 4.01
CA ILE A 11 -3.62 4.97 4.84
C ILE A 11 -3.59 3.59 5.51
N TRP A 12 -3.77 3.56 6.83
CA TRP A 12 -3.96 2.30 7.57
C TRP A 12 -5.43 1.88 7.50
N THR A 13 -5.67 0.61 7.24
CA THR A 13 -7.02 0.04 7.18
C THR A 13 -7.14 -1.10 8.16
N GLU A 14 -8.27 -1.19 8.85
CA GLU A 14 -8.58 -2.32 9.71
C GLU A 14 -10.07 -2.66 9.63
N ASN A 15 -10.37 -3.94 9.82
CA ASN A 15 -11.69 -4.47 10.08
C ASN A 15 -11.57 -5.41 11.26
N GLU A 16 -11.92 -4.91 12.45
CA GLU A 16 -11.81 -5.67 13.69
C GLU A 16 -12.73 -6.90 13.69
N GLU A 17 -13.96 -6.76 13.18
CA GLU A 17 -14.94 -7.85 13.12
C GLU A 17 -14.42 -9.06 12.32
N LYS A 18 -13.76 -8.79 11.20
CA LYS A 18 -13.15 -9.83 10.34
C LYS A 18 -11.70 -10.16 10.71
N LYS A 19 -11.12 -9.43 11.67
CA LYS A 19 -9.70 -9.52 12.05
C LYS A 19 -8.75 -9.32 10.88
N GLU A 20 -9.08 -8.36 10.01
CA GLU A 20 -8.27 -8.00 8.85
C GLU A 20 -7.62 -6.64 9.08
N ALA A 21 -6.35 -6.50 8.70
CA ALA A 21 -5.63 -5.24 8.72
C ALA A 21 -4.79 -5.10 7.46
N GLY A 22 -4.53 -3.85 7.06
CA GLY A 22 -3.79 -3.58 5.84
C GLY A 22 -3.41 -2.12 5.69
N GLY A 23 -3.23 -1.71 4.44
CA GLY A 23 -3.09 -0.31 4.10
C GLY A 23 -3.16 -0.07 2.61
N ILE A 24 -3.50 1.17 2.26
CA ILE A 24 -3.41 1.70 0.91
C ILE A 24 -2.19 2.61 0.84
N TYR A 25 -1.36 2.41 -0.17
CA TYR A 25 -0.07 3.08 -0.30
C TYR A 25 0.00 3.79 -1.64
N LEU A 26 0.52 5.01 -1.64
CA LEU A 26 0.88 5.71 -2.87
C LEU A 26 2.40 5.83 -2.96
N PHE A 27 2.94 5.38 -4.08
CA PHE A 27 4.35 5.52 -4.41
C PHE A 27 4.53 6.40 -5.65
N SER A 28 5.66 7.09 -5.74
CA SER A 28 6.03 7.92 -6.89
C SER A 28 6.33 7.11 -8.16
N ASN A 29 6.63 5.81 -8.02
CA ASN A 29 6.90 4.91 -9.14
C ASN A 29 6.61 3.45 -8.74
N GLU A 30 6.48 2.60 -9.76
CA GLU A 30 6.13 1.18 -9.63
C GLU A 30 7.25 0.36 -8.97
N THR A 31 8.52 0.64 -9.31
CA THR A 31 9.68 -0.08 -8.77
C THR A 31 9.81 0.04 -7.26
N ASP A 32 9.58 1.24 -6.71
CA ASP A 32 9.60 1.46 -5.26
C ASP A 32 8.40 0.77 -4.57
N ALA A 33 7.24 0.72 -5.22
CA ALA A 33 6.06 0.00 -4.71
C ALA A 33 6.32 -1.51 -4.64
N GLU A 34 6.90 -2.09 -5.69
CA GLU A 34 7.27 -3.51 -5.75
C GLU A 34 8.31 -3.87 -4.69
N ARG A 35 9.38 -3.06 -4.56
CA ARG A 35 10.40 -3.27 -3.53
C ARG A 35 9.80 -3.23 -2.13
N TYR A 36 8.91 -2.27 -1.87
CA TYR A 36 8.25 -2.19 -0.58
C TYR A 36 7.32 -3.38 -0.34
N LEU A 37 6.56 -3.81 -1.35
CA LEU A 37 5.69 -4.99 -1.25
C LEU A 37 6.49 -6.23 -0.85
N GLU A 38 7.61 -6.50 -1.50
CA GLU A 38 8.47 -7.65 -1.17
C GLU A 38 8.99 -7.57 0.28
N LYS A 39 9.58 -6.43 0.64
CA LYS A 39 10.13 -6.17 1.99
C LYS A 39 9.05 -6.30 3.06
N HIS A 40 7.88 -5.72 2.82
CA HIS A 40 6.80 -5.70 3.79
C HIS A 40 6.16 -7.08 3.96
N THR A 41 5.99 -7.82 2.86
CA THR A 41 5.49 -9.20 2.87
C THR A 41 6.38 -10.09 3.73
N LYS A 42 7.69 -10.10 3.46
CA LYS A 42 8.67 -10.85 4.27
C LYS A 42 8.58 -10.49 5.75
N ARG A 43 8.45 -9.20 6.08
CA ARG A 43 8.30 -8.77 7.47
C ARG A 43 7.00 -9.28 8.12
N LEU A 44 5.88 -9.23 7.41
CA LEU A 44 4.60 -9.74 7.92
C LEU A 44 4.64 -11.25 8.15
N GLU A 45 5.33 -12.00 7.28
CA GLU A 45 5.56 -13.43 7.47
C GLU A 45 6.34 -13.72 8.75
N THR A 46 7.33 -12.89 9.12
CA THR A 46 8.04 -13.03 10.41
C THR A 46 7.14 -12.80 11.63
N PHE A 47 6.01 -12.11 11.46
CA PHE A 47 4.99 -11.94 12.50
C PHE A 47 3.95 -13.06 12.49
N GLY A 48 4.10 -14.06 11.61
CA GLY A 48 3.20 -15.20 11.50
C GLY A 48 1.99 -14.98 10.59
N TYR A 49 1.88 -13.83 9.91
CA TYR A 49 0.82 -13.61 8.93
C TYR A 49 1.06 -14.46 7.69
N LYS A 50 -0.02 -15.02 7.14
CA LYS A 50 -0.02 -15.85 5.93
C LYS A 50 -1.09 -15.34 4.97
N ASN A 51 -1.00 -15.75 3.70
CA ASN A 51 -1.98 -15.39 2.66
C ASN A 51 -2.15 -13.87 2.50
N ILE A 52 -1.04 -13.14 2.52
CA ILE A 52 -1.03 -11.68 2.37
C ILE A 52 -1.59 -11.33 0.99
N ASN A 53 -2.71 -10.61 0.96
CA ASN A 53 -3.33 -10.15 -0.27
C ASN A 53 -2.80 -8.76 -0.64
N ALA A 54 -2.15 -8.66 -1.79
CA ALA A 54 -1.64 -7.39 -2.30
C ALA A 54 -1.89 -7.26 -3.80
N LYS A 55 -2.09 -6.01 -4.24
CA LYS A 55 -2.25 -5.64 -5.64
C LYS A 55 -1.54 -4.32 -5.89
N ILE A 56 -0.95 -4.18 -7.06
CA ILE A 56 -0.36 -2.93 -7.54
C ILE A 56 -1.23 -2.43 -8.69
N PHE A 57 -1.57 -1.14 -8.64
CA PHE A 57 -2.36 -0.46 -9.67
C PHE A 57 -1.68 0.83 -10.06
N LYS A 58 -1.86 1.25 -11.31
CA LYS A 58 -1.54 2.62 -11.73
C LYS A 58 -2.64 3.57 -11.30
N VAL A 59 -2.24 4.78 -10.92
CA VAL A 59 -3.18 5.86 -10.59
C VAL A 59 -3.85 6.35 -11.87
N ASN A 60 -5.17 6.51 -11.84
CA ASN A 60 -5.93 7.10 -12.94
C ASN A 60 -6.12 8.60 -12.70
N GLU A 61 -5.09 9.38 -13.06
CA GLU A 61 -5.06 10.83 -12.84
C GLU A 61 -6.30 11.57 -13.39
N PRO A 62 -6.78 11.30 -14.63
CA PRO A 62 -7.96 11.98 -15.13
C PRO A 62 -9.21 11.78 -14.27
N LEU A 63 -9.46 10.56 -13.77
CA LEU A 63 -10.65 10.28 -12.96
C LEU A 63 -10.51 10.81 -11.52
N ASN A 64 -9.30 10.80 -10.96
CA ASN A 64 -9.06 11.35 -9.62
C ASN A 64 -9.30 12.86 -9.52
N LYS A 65 -9.05 13.59 -10.61
CA LYS A 65 -9.40 15.02 -10.71
C LYS A 65 -10.90 15.28 -10.56
N VAL A 66 -11.75 14.33 -10.95
CA VAL A 66 -13.22 14.45 -10.82
C VAL A 66 -13.66 14.34 -9.35
N THR A 67 -12.94 13.57 -8.53
CA THR A 67 -13.25 13.37 -7.11
C THR A 67 -12.41 14.22 -6.16
N ASN A 68 -11.83 15.31 -6.66
CA ASN A 68 -11.00 16.27 -5.90
C ASN A 68 -9.77 15.67 -5.21
N THR A 69 -9.21 14.59 -5.76
CA THR A 69 -7.94 14.04 -5.29
C THR A 69 -6.83 14.57 -6.20
N ASN A 70 -6.06 15.54 -5.72
CA ASN A 70 -4.82 15.95 -6.38
C ASN A 70 -3.71 15.01 -5.89
N LEU A 71 -3.26 14.13 -6.77
CA LEU A 71 -2.19 13.16 -6.53
C LEU A 71 -0.88 13.60 -7.18
#